data_AF-A0A2D4KLM5-F1
#
_entry.id   AF-A0A2D4KLM5-F1
#
_cell.length_a   1.000
_cell.length_b   1.000
_cell.length_c   1.000
_cell.angle_alpha   90.00
_cell.angle_beta   90.00
_cell.angle_gamma   90.00
#
_symmetry.space_group_name_H-M   'P 1'
#
loop_
_entity.id
_entity.type
_entity.pdbx_description
1 polymer ?
#
loop_
_entity_poly.entity_id
_entity_poly.type
_entity_poly.pdbx_seq_one_letter_code
_entity_poly.pdbx_strand_id
1 'polypeptide(L)'
;LTGCPIRVRVLEVERFTSTTKVLSPRVYTIELTHAEFTWKVKRKYKHFQELHRELLRYKAFIRIPIPTRRHTVRRQTVKRAEARQMPSLPRTSENMVREDHLSSRRKQLEDYLTNLLKMPLYKNYHGTMEFLGVSQLSFIHDLGPKGMWLVVKDSFLLYMKPDSGAISFVLLVDKEFSIKIGKETETKYGLRIDNLSRSLILKCNSYRHALWWGQGIEEFIQKNGKNFLKHHRFGSYAAIQENTLAKWYVNAKGYF
;
A
#
# COMPACT_ATOMS: atom_id res chain seq x y z
N LEU A 1 1.34 -11.79 -7.13
CA LEU A 1 1.62 -11.43 -8.55
C LEU A 1 2.04 -12.65 -9.39
N THR A 2 1.56 -13.85 -9.07
CA THR A 2 1.78 -15.08 -9.84
C THR A 2 0.66 -15.25 -10.86
N GLY A 3 0.95 -15.77 -12.05
CA GLY A 3 -0.07 -16.14 -13.05
C GLY A 3 -0.45 -15.07 -14.08
N CYS A 4 -0.49 -13.78 -13.73
CA CYS A 4 -0.87 -12.71 -14.67
C CYS A 4 0.25 -11.68 -14.94
N PRO A 5 0.44 -11.20 -16.19
CA PRO A 5 1.35 -10.10 -16.48
C PRO A 5 0.83 -8.78 -15.91
N ILE A 6 1.72 -7.81 -15.70
CA ILE A 6 1.36 -6.43 -15.34
C ILE A 6 1.43 -5.61 -16.63
N ARG A 7 0.33 -4.99 -17.05
CA ARG A 7 0.32 -4.02 -18.15
C ARG A 7 0.64 -2.64 -17.61
N VAL A 8 1.47 -1.89 -18.31
CA VAL A 8 1.89 -0.54 -17.94
C VAL A 8 1.44 0.43 -19.02
N ARG A 9 0.88 1.57 -18.62
CA ARG A 9 0.62 2.71 -19.50
C ARG A 9 1.14 3.99 -18.84
N VAL A 10 1.95 4.76 -19.54
CA VAL A 10 2.44 6.04 -19.03
C VAL A 10 1.61 7.18 -19.62
N LEU A 11 0.74 7.75 -18.79
CA LEU A 11 -0.18 8.83 -19.12
C LEU A 11 0.50 10.21 -19.01
N GLU A 12 -0.31 11.24 -19.25
CA GLU A 12 0.03 12.66 -19.33
C GLU A 12 0.95 13.17 -18.22
N VAL A 13 1.75 14.17 -18.57
CA VAL A 13 2.71 14.82 -17.70
C VAL A 13 2.03 16.01 -17.02
N GLU A 14 1.76 15.92 -15.72
CA GLU A 14 1.30 17.08 -14.97
C GLU A 14 2.49 18.03 -14.73
N ARG A 15 2.32 19.29 -15.12
CA ARG A 15 3.20 20.39 -14.71
C ARG A 15 2.67 20.94 -13.39
N PHE A 16 3.49 20.94 -12.35
CA PHE A 16 3.21 21.81 -11.20
C PHE A 16 3.41 23.26 -11.65
N THR A 17 2.38 24.09 -11.64
CA THR A 17 2.57 25.54 -11.82
C THR A 17 3.16 26.10 -10.54
N SER A 18 4.49 26.25 -10.47
CA SER A 18 5.12 26.96 -9.36
C SER A 18 5.18 28.45 -9.69
N THR A 19 4.71 29.30 -8.79
CA THR A 19 4.75 30.77 -8.85
C THR A 19 6.17 31.35 -8.68
N THR A 20 7.21 30.56 -8.90
CA THR A 20 8.62 30.97 -8.80
C THR A 20 9.39 30.55 -10.04
N LYS A 21 10.42 31.30 -10.42
CA LYS A 21 11.26 31.15 -11.65
C LYS A 21 12.04 29.81 -11.74
N VAL A 22 11.65 28.78 -11.00
CA VAL A 22 12.27 27.44 -11.01
C VAL A 22 11.42 26.54 -11.90
N LEU A 23 12.06 25.93 -12.91
CA LEU A 23 11.42 24.98 -13.83
C LEU A 23 10.74 23.86 -13.02
N SER A 24 9.43 23.70 -13.17
CA SER A 24 8.72 22.69 -12.38
C SER A 24 9.06 21.27 -12.83
N PRO A 25 9.36 20.35 -11.90
CA PRO A 25 9.71 18.98 -12.24
C PRO A 25 8.49 18.23 -12.79
N ARG A 26 8.67 17.59 -13.94
CA ARG A 26 7.63 16.84 -14.66
C ARG A 26 7.22 15.59 -13.87
N VAL A 27 5.91 15.38 -13.72
CA VAL A 27 5.34 14.21 -13.03
C VAL A 27 4.61 13.33 -14.04
N TYR A 28 4.93 12.04 -14.06
CA TYR A 28 4.31 11.04 -14.91
C TYR A 28 3.25 10.28 -14.11
N THR A 29 2.05 10.16 -14.69
CA THR A 29 1.01 9.28 -14.16
C THR A 29 1.14 7.91 -14.82
N ILE A 30 1.49 6.88 -14.05
CA ILE A 30 1.68 5.51 -14.52
C ILE A 30 0.44 4.71 -14.15
N GLU A 31 -0.31 4.26 -15.14
CA GLU A 31 -1.43 3.33 -14.97
C GLU A 31 -0.91 1.88 -15.09
N LEU A 32 -1.28 1.06 -14.11
CA LEU A 32 -0.85 -0.32 -13.97
C LEU A 32 -2.09 -1.20 -13.90
N THR A 33 -2.12 -2.26 -14.70
CA THR A 33 -3.20 -3.24 -14.72
C THR A 33 -2.65 -4.63 -14.45
N HIS A 34 -3.21 -5.33 -13.49
CA HIS A 34 -2.86 -6.71 -13.16
C HIS A 34 -4.13 -7.49 -12.82
N ALA A 35 -4.44 -8.52 -13.62
CA ALA A 35 -5.74 -9.21 -13.56
C ALA A 35 -6.89 -8.17 -13.64
N GLU A 36 -7.78 -8.16 -12.65
CA GLU A 36 -8.92 -7.22 -12.57
C GLU A 36 -8.56 -5.87 -11.94
N PHE A 37 -7.35 -5.73 -11.38
CA PHE A 37 -6.95 -4.53 -10.67
C PHE A 37 -6.30 -3.53 -11.63
N THR A 38 -6.80 -2.30 -11.65
CA THR A 38 -6.15 -1.17 -12.32
C THR A 38 -5.92 -0.04 -11.32
N TRP A 39 -4.68 0.45 -11.21
CA TRP A 39 -4.33 1.56 -10.32
C TRP A 39 -3.36 2.54 -10.99
N LYS A 40 -3.32 3.78 -10.48
CA LYS A 40 -2.43 4.82 -10.99
C LYS A 40 -1.42 5.24 -9.93
N VAL A 41 -0.18 5.48 -10.32
CA VAL A 41 0.87 6.05 -9.46
C VAL A 41 1.52 7.25 -10.12
N LYS A 42 1.72 8.32 -9.35
CA LYS A 42 2.43 9.51 -9.81
C LYS A 42 3.91 9.41 -9.46
N ARG A 43 4.81 9.57 -10.45
CA ARG A 43 6.26 9.50 -10.26
C ARG A 43 6.98 10.58 -11.07
N LYS A 44 7.99 11.22 -10.49
CA LYS A 44 8.94 12.09 -11.20
C LYS A 44 9.99 11.23 -11.91
N TYR A 45 10.62 11.76 -12.95
CA TYR A 45 11.72 11.04 -13.62
C TYR A 45 12.86 10.67 -12.67
N LYS A 46 13.16 11.54 -11.68
CA LYS A 46 14.13 11.24 -10.61
C LYS A 46 13.85 9.91 -9.90
N HIS A 47 12.59 9.57 -9.66
CA HIS A 47 12.22 8.29 -9.04
C HIS A 47 12.58 7.10 -9.92
N PHE A 48 12.47 7.22 -11.25
CA PHE A 48 12.91 6.18 -12.18
C PHE A 48 14.43 6.01 -12.14
N GLN A 49 15.18 7.11 -12.05
CA GLN A 49 16.64 7.09 -11.93
C GLN A 49 17.10 6.44 -10.63
N GLU A 50 16.42 6.74 -9.51
CA GLU A 50 16.67 6.15 -8.21
C GLU A 50 16.44 4.64 -8.21
N LEU A 51 15.27 4.20 -8.71
CA LEU A 51 14.95 2.78 -8.87
C LEU A 51 15.98 2.08 -9.75
N HIS A 52 16.33 2.67 -10.90
CA HIS A 52 17.28 2.07 -11.83
C HIS A 52 18.66 1.85 -11.19
N ARG A 53 19.16 2.84 -10.46
CA ARG A 53 20.44 2.76 -9.74
C ARG A 53 20.39 1.70 -8.63
N GLU A 54 19.30 1.61 -7.90
CA GLU A 54 19.10 0.60 -6.86
C GLU A 54 19.10 -0.83 -7.46
N LEU A 55 18.40 -1.03 -8.56
CA LEU A 55 18.36 -2.32 -9.27
C LEU A 55 19.72 -2.71 -9.85
N LEU A 56 20.53 -1.75 -10.33
CA LEU A 56 21.90 -2.01 -10.74
C LEU A 56 22.78 -2.47 -9.57
N ARG A 57 22.65 -1.84 -8.39
CA ARG A 57 23.35 -2.29 -7.16
C ARG A 57 22.90 -3.67 -6.73
N TYR A 58 21.59 -3.92 -6.74
CA TYR A 58 21.01 -5.22 -6.42
C TYR A 58 21.53 -6.31 -7.37
N LYS A 59 21.56 -6.04 -8.67
CA LYS A 59 22.13 -6.93 -9.69
C LYS A 59 23.61 -7.22 -9.42
N ALA A 60 24.40 -6.20 -9.09
CA ALA A 60 25.82 -6.37 -8.75
C ALA A 60 25.99 -7.24 -7.50
N PHE A 61 25.21 -7.00 -6.45
CA PHE A 61 25.26 -7.76 -5.20
C PHE A 61 24.94 -9.24 -5.41
N ILE A 62 23.95 -9.59 -6.24
CA ILE A 62 23.62 -10.99 -6.54
C ILE A 62 24.74 -11.70 -7.33
N ARG A 63 25.53 -10.95 -8.11
CA ARG A 63 26.66 -11.53 -8.86
C ARG A 63 27.84 -11.89 -7.96
N ILE A 64 27.94 -11.30 -6.76
CA ILE A 64 28.99 -11.62 -5.79
C ILE A 64 28.73 -13.03 -5.23
N PRO A 65 29.68 -13.97 -5.37
CA PRO A 65 29.56 -15.31 -4.82
C PRO A 65 29.77 -15.27 -3.29
N ILE A 66 28.70 -15.03 -2.54
CA ILE A 66 28.74 -15.09 -1.06
C ILE A 66 28.37 -16.51 -0.62
N PRO A 67 29.18 -17.18 0.23
CA PRO A 67 28.96 -18.56 0.65
C PRO A 67 27.89 -18.63 1.75
N THR A 68 26.62 -18.39 1.39
CA THR A 68 25.49 -18.57 2.31
C THR A 68 24.39 -19.38 1.64
N ARG A 69 23.69 -20.22 2.43
CA ARG A 69 22.64 -21.14 1.96
C ARG A 69 21.54 -20.44 1.13
N ARG A 70 21.18 -19.19 1.49
CA ARG A 70 20.25 -18.33 0.72
C ARG A 70 20.81 -17.87 -0.62
N HIS A 71 22.11 -17.54 -0.70
CA HIS A 71 22.77 -17.16 -1.95
C HIS A 71 22.92 -18.35 -2.89
N THR A 72 23.24 -19.54 -2.38
CA THR A 72 23.40 -20.77 -3.19
C THR A 72 22.10 -21.17 -3.89
N VAL A 73 20.96 -21.19 -3.17
CA VAL A 73 19.63 -21.53 -3.73
C VAL A 73 19.16 -20.47 -4.75
N ARG A 74 19.45 -19.18 -4.51
CA ARG A 74 19.08 -18.08 -5.41
C ARG A 74 19.90 -18.08 -6.70
N ARG A 75 21.09 -18.66 -6.70
CA ARG A 75 21.93 -18.85 -7.91
C ARG A 75 21.43 -20.01 -8.77
N GLN A 76 20.92 -21.08 -8.15
CA GLN A 76 20.41 -22.26 -8.84
C GLN A 76 19.07 -22.00 -9.57
N THR A 77 18.23 -21.08 -9.09
CA THR A 77 16.91 -20.79 -9.67
C THR A 77 16.92 -19.80 -10.86
N VAL A 78 18.05 -19.16 -11.17
CA VAL A 78 18.13 -18.20 -12.29
C VAL A 78 18.55 -18.91 -13.58
N LYS A 79 17.57 -19.30 -14.41
CA LYS A 79 17.82 -19.80 -15.78
C LYS A 79 18.54 -18.73 -16.63
N ARG A 80 19.49 -19.21 -17.45
CA ARG A 80 20.77 -18.56 -17.79
C ARG A 80 20.79 -17.49 -18.91
N ALA A 81 19.70 -17.05 -19.55
CA ALA A 81 19.86 -16.17 -20.73
C ALA A 81 19.08 -14.85 -20.65
N GLU A 82 17.76 -14.88 -20.48
CA GLU A 82 16.90 -13.69 -20.65
C GLU A 82 16.88 -12.75 -19.44
N ALA A 83 17.21 -13.24 -18.24
CA ALA A 83 17.25 -12.45 -17.01
C ALA A 83 18.47 -11.52 -16.89
N ARG A 84 19.35 -11.45 -17.90
CA ARG A 84 20.71 -10.91 -17.75
C ARG A 84 20.89 -9.46 -18.19
N GLN A 85 20.11 -8.94 -19.13
CA GLN A 85 20.30 -7.57 -19.62
C GLN A 85 19.34 -6.61 -18.92
N MET A 86 19.89 -5.60 -18.24
CA MET A 86 19.07 -4.58 -17.57
C MET A 86 18.45 -3.69 -18.64
N PRO A 87 17.13 -3.44 -18.63
CA PRO A 87 16.52 -2.46 -19.53
C PRO A 87 17.20 -1.10 -19.39
N SER A 88 17.50 -0.43 -20.50
CA SER A 88 18.14 0.89 -20.47
C SER A 88 17.13 1.96 -20.04
N LEU A 89 17.44 2.71 -18.99
CA LEU A 89 16.70 3.92 -18.67
C LEU A 89 17.14 5.03 -19.65
N PRO A 90 16.22 5.78 -20.28
CA PRO A 90 16.61 6.68 -21.36
C PRO A 90 17.25 7.95 -20.78
N ARG A 91 18.52 8.20 -21.14
CA ARG A 91 19.47 9.06 -20.39
C ARG A 91 19.28 10.57 -20.54
N THR A 92 18.45 11.04 -21.47
CA THR A 92 18.31 12.47 -21.81
C THR A 92 17.84 13.30 -20.61
N SER A 93 18.53 14.41 -20.34
CA SER A 93 18.16 15.40 -19.32
C SER A 93 16.79 16.01 -19.65
N GLU A 94 15.89 16.11 -18.66
CA GLU A 94 14.51 16.61 -18.86
C GLU A 94 14.47 18.04 -19.44
N ASN A 95 15.52 18.82 -19.22
CA ASN A 95 15.61 20.23 -19.61
C ASN A 95 15.81 20.43 -21.13
N MET A 96 16.12 19.37 -21.89
CA MET A 96 16.35 19.46 -23.34
C MET A 96 15.20 18.87 -24.18
N VAL A 97 14.13 18.39 -23.55
CA VAL A 97 13.02 17.73 -24.25
C VAL A 97 11.96 18.77 -24.62
N ARG A 98 11.99 19.22 -25.88
CA ARG A 98 10.92 19.99 -26.56
C ARG A 98 9.59 19.23 -26.45
N GLU A 99 8.47 19.94 -26.39
CA GLU A 99 7.11 19.37 -26.27
C GLU A 99 6.84 18.26 -27.30
N ASP A 100 7.34 18.45 -28.52
CA ASP A 100 7.23 17.52 -29.66
C ASP A 100 7.76 16.09 -29.37
N HIS A 101 8.65 15.93 -28.38
CA HIS A 101 9.26 14.65 -28.01
C HIS A 101 8.66 14.00 -26.75
N LEU A 102 7.63 14.59 -26.14
CA LEU A 102 7.01 14.06 -24.93
C LEU A 102 6.37 12.69 -25.12
N SER A 103 5.70 12.48 -26.25
CA SER A 103 5.06 11.19 -26.57
C SER A 103 6.11 10.08 -26.67
N SER A 104 7.25 10.37 -27.30
CA SER A 104 8.39 9.44 -27.37
C SER A 104 8.95 9.13 -25.98
N ARG A 105 9.11 10.16 -25.14
CA ARG A 105 9.58 9.99 -23.76
C ARG A 105 8.66 9.12 -22.91
N ARG A 106 7.35 9.35 -22.98
CA ARG A 106 6.34 8.54 -22.26
C ARG A 106 6.43 7.08 -22.70
N LYS A 107 6.50 6.84 -24.01
CA LYS A 107 6.62 5.50 -24.57
C LYS A 107 7.90 4.80 -24.11
N GLN A 108 9.03 5.50 -24.11
CA GLN A 108 10.29 4.96 -23.60
C GLN A 108 10.24 4.54 -22.12
N LEU A 109 9.56 5.33 -21.26
CA LEU A 109 9.38 4.99 -19.85
C LEU A 109 8.41 3.82 -19.67
N GLU A 110 7.36 3.75 -20.50
CA GLU A 110 6.43 2.63 -20.56
C GLU A 110 7.13 1.32 -20.96
N ASP A 111 7.94 1.36 -22.02
CA ASP A 111 8.70 0.21 -22.50
C ASP A 111 9.75 -0.23 -21.47
N TYR A 112 10.42 0.73 -20.81
CA TYR A 112 11.34 0.45 -19.71
C TYR A 112 10.67 -0.34 -18.59
N LEU A 113 9.52 0.14 -18.08
CA LEU A 113 8.78 -0.54 -17.02
C LEU A 113 8.21 -1.87 -17.48
N THR A 114 7.66 -1.94 -18.69
CA THR A 114 7.11 -3.18 -19.26
C THR A 114 8.18 -4.27 -19.34
N ASN A 115 9.37 -3.93 -19.82
CA ASN A 115 10.48 -4.89 -19.88
C ASN A 115 11.03 -5.24 -18.49
N LEU A 116 11.08 -4.28 -17.57
CA LEU A 116 11.49 -4.52 -16.19
C LEU A 116 10.57 -5.53 -15.47
N LEU A 117 9.25 -5.38 -15.63
CA LEU A 117 8.25 -6.21 -14.95
C LEU A 117 8.10 -7.61 -15.55
N LYS A 118 8.60 -7.85 -16.76
CA LYS A 118 8.74 -9.21 -17.33
C LYS A 118 9.78 -10.05 -16.60
N MET A 119 10.75 -9.41 -15.94
CA MET A 119 11.89 -10.09 -15.29
C MET A 119 11.58 -10.38 -13.80
N PRO A 120 11.37 -11.64 -13.38
CA PRO A 120 10.97 -11.95 -11.99
C PRO A 120 11.96 -11.46 -10.93
N LEU A 121 13.26 -11.44 -11.28
CA LEU A 121 14.35 -10.97 -10.42
C LEU A 121 14.14 -9.51 -9.97
N TYR A 122 13.68 -8.66 -10.89
CA TYR A 122 13.48 -7.24 -10.63
C TYR A 122 12.03 -6.94 -10.26
N LYS A 123 11.06 -7.60 -10.90
CA LYS A 123 9.62 -7.50 -10.58
C LYS A 123 9.36 -7.68 -9.08
N ASN A 124 9.95 -8.71 -8.48
CA ASN A 124 9.71 -9.06 -7.07
C ASN A 124 10.68 -8.35 -6.10
N TYR A 125 11.51 -7.42 -6.58
CA TYR A 125 12.38 -6.63 -5.73
C TYR A 125 11.56 -5.59 -4.95
N HIS A 126 11.84 -5.43 -3.66
CA HIS A 126 11.07 -4.55 -2.78
C HIS A 126 10.98 -3.11 -3.31
N GLY A 127 12.09 -2.54 -3.78
CA GLY A 127 12.09 -1.18 -4.35
C GLY A 127 11.26 -1.05 -5.63
N THR A 128 11.13 -2.13 -6.43
CA THR A 128 10.23 -2.13 -7.60
C THR A 128 8.77 -2.13 -7.16
N MET A 129 8.42 -2.94 -6.16
CA MET A 129 7.07 -2.97 -5.60
C MET A 129 6.68 -1.63 -4.99
N GLU A 130 7.59 -0.99 -4.25
CA GLU A 130 7.40 0.36 -3.70
C GLU A 130 7.24 1.41 -4.81
N PHE A 131 8.07 1.35 -5.85
CA PHE A 131 7.96 2.24 -7.00
C PHE A 131 6.59 2.14 -7.68
N LEU A 132 6.09 0.92 -7.89
CA LEU A 132 4.76 0.66 -8.45
C LEU A 132 3.61 0.98 -7.48
N GLY A 133 3.91 1.37 -6.23
CA GLY A 133 2.91 1.64 -5.21
C GLY A 133 2.22 0.39 -4.67
N VAL A 134 2.84 -0.77 -4.82
CA VAL A 134 2.30 -2.08 -4.44
C VAL A 134 2.77 -2.46 -3.03
N SER A 135 1.82 -2.79 -2.14
CA SER A 135 2.02 -3.25 -0.76
C SER A 135 1.65 -4.74 -0.63
N GLN A 136 1.99 -5.37 0.51
CA GLN A 136 1.52 -6.72 0.85
C GLN A 136 -0.02 -6.85 0.88
N LEU A 137 -0.73 -5.73 1.03
CA LEU A 137 -2.19 -5.65 1.01
C LEU A 137 -2.78 -5.35 -0.38
N SER A 138 -1.95 -5.16 -1.41
CA SER A 138 -2.39 -4.56 -2.68
C SER A 138 -3.07 -5.51 -3.69
N PHE A 139 -3.36 -6.75 -3.33
CA PHE A 139 -4.07 -7.70 -4.22
C PHE A 139 -4.94 -8.69 -3.44
N ILE A 140 -5.48 -8.27 -2.31
CA ILE A 140 -6.55 -9.03 -1.67
C ILE A 140 -7.81 -8.75 -2.50
N HIS A 141 -8.42 -9.80 -3.05
CA HIS A 141 -9.72 -9.69 -3.72
C HIS A 141 -10.72 -9.02 -2.76
N ASP A 142 -11.61 -8.19 -3.31
CA ASP A 142 -12.56 -7.31 -2.60
C ASP A 142 -12.00 -6.01 -2.00
N LEU A 143 -10.68 -5.78 -2.00
CA LEU A 143 -10.09 -4.54 -1.46
C LEU A 143 -9.88 -3.39 -2.47
N GLY A 144 -10.11 -3.62 -3.77
CA GLY A 144 -10.09 -2.58 -4.82
C GLY A 144 -8.77 -1.79 -4.97
N PRO A 145 -8.67 -0.87 -5.95
CA PRO A 145 -7.49 -0.02 -6.11
C PRO A 145 -7.40 1.03 -5.01
N LYS A 146 -6.17 1.36 -4.57
CA LYS A 146 -5.87 2.34 -3.52
C LYS A 146 -6.61 3.67 -3.72
N GLY A 147 -7.70 3.83 -2.96
CA GLY A 147 -8.56 5.02 -2.89
C GLY A 147 -9.58 4.90 -1.76
N MET A 148 -9.33 4.06 -0.77
CA MET A 148 -10.26 3.73 0.31
C MET A 148 -10.25 4.81 1.39
N TRP A 149 -11.43 5.16 1.90
CA TRP A 149 -11.55 6.01 3.08
C TRP A 149 -11.48 5.14 4.32
N LEU A 150 -10.62 5.53 5.27
CA LEU A 150 -10.66 5.00 6.62
C LEU A 150 -11.67 5.83 7.41
N VAL A 151 -12.72 5.17 7.89
CA VAL A 151 -13.73 5.78 8.76
C VAL A 151 -13.52 5.26 10.17
N VAL A 152 -13.54 6.17 11.13
CA VAL A 152 -13.46 5.85 12.56
C VAL A 152 -14.79 6.19 13.21
N LYS A 153 -15.37 5.21 13.90
CA LYS A 153 -16.57 5.34 14.72
C LYS A 153 -16.25 4.94 16.14
N ASP A 154 -17.21 5.17 17.02
CA ASP A 154 -17.13 4.89 18.45
C ASP A 154 -16.82 3.41 18.76
N SER A 155 -17.35 2.49 17.96
CA SER A 155 -17.26 1.05 18.18
C SER A 155 -16.43 0.29 17.15
N PHE A 156 -16.03 0.92 16.04
CA PHE A 156 -15.27 0.27 14.97
C PHE A 156 -14.52 1.24 14.06
N LEU A 157 -13.54 0.70 13.34
CA LEU A 157 -12.92 1.31 12.17
C LEU A 157 -13.33 0.52 10.93
N LEU A 158 -13.55 1.21 9.81
CA LEU A 158 -13.79 0.52 8.54
C LEU A 158 -13.07 1.17 7.37
N TYR A 159 -12.81 0.36 6.36
CA TYR A 159 -12.48 0.83 5.03
C TYR A 159 -13.70 0.78 4.13
N MET A 160 -13.93 1.88 3.41
CA MET A 160 -14.96 1.94 2.38
C MET A 160 -14.46 2.54 1.08
N LYS A 161 -15.04 2.07 -0.03
CA LYS A 161 -14.85 2.63 -1.35
C LYS A 161 -15.64 3.95 -1.45
N PRO A 162 -15.02 5.09 -1.80
CA PRO A 162 -15.73 6.38 -1.83
C PRO A 162 -16.74 6.48 -2.97
N ASP A 163 -16.47 5.80 -4.07
CA ASP A 163 -17.29 5.81 -5.28
C ASP A 163 -18.57 4.99 -5.13
N SER A 164 -18.48 3.84 -4.48
CA SER A 164 -19.54 2.83 -4.40
C SER A 164 -20.12 2.66 -3.00
N GLY A 165 -19.48 3.22 -1.97
CA GLY A 165 -19.85 3.02 -0.58
C GLY A 165 -19.56 1.61 -0.04
N ALA A 166 -19.01 0.71 -0.87
CA ALA A 166 -18.79 -0.68 -0.50
C ALA A 166 -17.77 -0.77 0.65
N ILE A 167 -18.15 -1.48 1.71
CA ILE A 167 -17.31 -1.75 2.88
C ILE A 167 -16.38 -2.91 2.54
N SER A 168 -15.07 -2.71 2.69
CA SER A 168 -14.07 -3.72 2.36
C SER A 168 -13.44 -4.38 3.59
N PHE A 169 -13.47 -3.70 4.72
CA PHE A 169 -12.84 -4.18 5.95
C PHE A 169 -13.46 -3.46 7.15
N VAL A 170 -13.65 -4.20 8.25
CA VAL A 170 -14.10 -3.67 9.53
C VAL A 170 -13.20 -4.25 10.62
N LEU A 171 -12.77 -3.40 11.55
CA LEU A 171 -12.07 -3.75 12.77
C LEU A 171 -12.84 -3.17 13.94
N LEU A 172 -13.35 -4.05 14.80
CA LEU A 172 -14.11 -3.65 15.98
C LEU A 172 -13.16 -3.15 17.06
N VAL A 173 -13.60 -2.13 17.79
CA VAL A 173 -12.94 -1.73 19.03
C VAL A 173 -13.36 -2.74 20.10
N ASP A 174 -12.38 -3.35 20.74
CA ASP A 174 -12.58 -4.29 21.83
C ASP A 174 -11.53 -4.05 22.92
N LYS A 175 -11.54 -4.90 23.95
CA LYS A 175 -10.66 -4.79 25.11
C LYS A 175 -9.16 -4.91 24.79
N GLU A 176 -8.79 -5.54 23.68
CA GLU A 176 -7.40 -5.68 23.21
C GLU A 176 -7.08 -4.69 22.08
N PHE A 177 -7.94 -3.68 21.88
CA PHE A 177 -7.70 -2.64 20.89
C PHE A 177 -6.41 -1.89 21.24
N SER A 178 -5.42 -1.96 20.36
CA SER A 178 -4.12 -1.31 20.57
C SER A 178 -3.58 -0.70 19.30
N ILE A 179 -2.88 0.42 19.44
CA ILE A 179 -2.27 1.16 18.34
C ILE A 179 -0.76 1.18 18.54
N LYS A 180 -0.01 0.74 17.53
CA LYS A 180 1.46 0.64 17.52
C LYS A 180 2.06 1.37 16.32
N ILE A 181 3.19 2.04 16.50
CA ILE A 181 3.79 2.90 15.48
C ILE A 181 5.29 2.61 15.34
N GLY A 182 5.81 2.69 14.11
CA GLY A 182 7.25 2.67 13.88
C GLY A 182 7.86 1.26 13.86
N LYS A 183 8.90 0.99 14.67
CA LYS A 183 9.68 -0.27 14.60
C LYS A 183 8.87 -1.52 14.92
N GLU A 184 7.80 -1.36 15.70
CA GLU A 184 6.86 -2.43 16.03
C GLU A 184 5.93 -2.80 14.87
N THR A 185 5.95 -1.98 13.82
CA THR A 185 5.20 -2.25 12.59
C THR A 185 6.12 -2.90 11.57
N GLU A 186 5.62 -3.92 10.86
CA GLU A 186 6.36 -4.65 9.82
C GLU A 186 6.64 -3.80 8.56
N THR A 187 6.51 -2.46 8.66
CA THR A 187 6.67 -1.51 7.56
C THR A 187 7.25 -0.19 8.04
N LYS A 188 8.04 0.46 7.18
CA LYS A 188 8.55 1.81 7.43
C LYS A 188 7.38 2.80 7.55
N TYR A 189 7.39 3.59 8.63
CA TYR A 189 6.31 4.53 8.99
C TYR A 189 4.92 3.89 9.06
N GLY A 190 4.86 2.66 9.56
CA GLY A 190 3.59 1.98 9.79
C GLY A 190 2.88 2.47 11.04
N LEU A 191 1.56 2.35 10.98
CA LEU A 191 0.61 2.48 12.08
C LEU A 191 -0.20 1.17 12.09
N ARG A 192 0.02 0.34 13.10
CA ARG A 192 -0.63 -0.97 13.27
C ARG A 192 -1.70 -0.85 14.34
N ILE A 193 -2.89 -1.34 14.02
CA ILE A 193 -4.04 -1.37 14.93
C ILE A 193 -4.41 -2.84 15.10
N ASP A 194 -4.31 -3.34 16.32
CA ASP A 194 -4.66 -4.72 16.66
C ASP A 194 -5.93 -4.72 17.51
N ASN A 195 -6.70 -5.80 17.41
CA ASN A 195 -7.78 -6.14 18.35
C ASN A 195 -7.70 -7.66 18.66
N LEU A 196 -8.70 -8.23 19.34
CA LEU A 196 -8.69 -9.67 19.70
C LEU A 196 -8.54 -10.63 18.52
N SER A 197 -9.01 -10.23 17.33
CA SER A 197 -9.18 -11.14 16.18
C SER A 197 -8.42 -10.72 14.93
N ARG A 198 -8.04 -9.45 14.79
CA ARG A 198 -7.55 -8.86 13.55
C ARG A 198 -6.45 -7.84 13.81
N SER A 199 -5.62 -7.66 12.79
CA SER A 199 -4.61 -6.62 12.72
C SER A 199 -4.79 -5.82 11.44
N LEU A 200 -4.73 -4.50 11.55
CA LEU A 200 -4.77 -3.54 10.45
C LEU A 200 -3.46 -2.77 10.41
N ILE A 201 -2.75 -2.78 9.27
CA ILE A 201 -1.50 -2.03 9.09
C ILE A 201 -1.71 -0.92 8.06
N LEU A 202 -1.61 0.31 8.53
CA LEU A 202 -1.64 1.54 7.74
C LEU A 202 -0.21 1.97 7.41
N LYS A 203 0.06 2.26 6.13
CA LYS A 203 1.36 2.82 5.71
C LYS A 203 1.24 4.32 5.56
N CYS A 204 2.04 5.06 6.32
CA CYS A 204 2.06 6.52 6.26
C CYS A 204 3.26 7.04 5.45
N ASN A 205 3.15 8.25 4.92
CA ASN A 205 4.22 8.88 4.13
C ASN A 205 5.40 9.36 5.00
N SER A 206 5.19 9.53 6.31
CA SER A 206 6.20 9.96 7.26
C SER A 206 5.87 9.42 8.66
N TYR A 207 6.89 9.37 9.53
CA TYR A 207 6.69 9.04 10.94
C TYR A 207 5.74 10.02 11.64
N ARG A 208 5.83 11.32 11.31
CA ARG A 208 4.92 12.35 11.83
C ARG A 208 3.47 12.10 11.45
N HIS A 209 3.20 11.68 10.21
CA HIS A 209 1.85 11.30 9.80
C HIS A 209 1.34 10.06 10.54
N ALA A 210 2.20 9.06 10.76
CA ALA A 210 1.82 7.86 11.51
C ALA A 210 1.45 8.21 12.96
N LEU A 211 2.27 9.06 13.62
CA LEU A 211 1.99 9.59 14.95
C LEU A 211 0.68 10.38 15.00
N TRP A 212 0.50 11.33 14.09
CA TRP A 212 -0.69 12.17 14.04
C TRP A 212 -1.97 11.35 13.88
N TRP A 213 -1.96 10.37 12.96
CA TRP A 213 -3.09 9.46 12.79
C TRP A 213 -3.30 8.56 14.01
N GLY A 214 -2.25 7.97 14.57
CA GLY A 214 -2.36 7.11 15.73
C GLY A 214 -2.95 7.83 16.95
N GLN A 215 -2.43 9.02 17.25
CA GLN A 215 -2.92 9.88 18.34
C GLN A 215 -4.37 10.30 18.09
N GLY A 216 -4.72 10.75 16.89
CA GLY A 216 -6.09 11.17 16.59
C GLY A 216 -7.12 10.03 16.71
N ILE A 217 -6.76 8.82 16.27
CA ILE A 217 -7.62 7.63 16.43
C ILE A 217 -7.73 7.27 17.92
N GLU A 218 -6.61 7.22 18.63
CA GLU A 218 -6.58 6.89 20.05
C GLU A 218 -7.43 7.87 20.88
N GLU A 219 -7.23 9.18 20.71
CA GLU A 219 -8.00 10.22 21.39
C GLU A 219 -9.50 10.10 21.08
N PHE A 220 -9.86 9.87 19.81
CA PHE A 220 -11.26 9.69 19.42
C PHE A 220 -11.89 8.47 20.08
N ILE A 221 -11.20 7.33 20.11
CA ILE A 221 -11.72 6.09 20.72
C ILE A 221 -11.76 6.22 22.25
N GLN A 222 -10.77 6.83 22.88
CA GLN A 222 -10.79 7.10 24.32
C GLN A 222 -11.95 8.02 24.72
N LYS A 223 -12.33 8.95 23.84
CA LYS A 223 -13.46 9.86 24.07
C LYS A 223 -14.82 9.18 23.83
N ASN A 224 -14.96 8.46 22.72
CA ASN A 224 -16.28 8.00 22.24
C ASN A 224 -16.52 6.49 22.43
N GLY A 225 -15.46 5.68 22.46
CA GLY A 225 -15.49 4.22 22.47
C GLY A 225 -15.00 3.58 23.77
N LYS A 226 -14.79 4.37 24.84
CA LYS A 226 -14.18 3.91 26.10
C LYS A 226 -14.84 2.68 26.73
N ASN A 227 -16.14 2.52 26.50
CA ASN A 227 -16.88 1.36 27.00
C ASN A 227 -16.35 0.06 26.39
N PHE A 228 -15.96 0.04 25.12
CA PHE A 228 -15.50 -1.18 24.45
C PHE A 228 -14.07 -1.61 24.85
N LEU A 229 -13.29 -0.68 25.40
CA LEU A 229 -11.89 -0.93 25.84
C LEU A 229 -11.79 -1.63 27.20
N LYS A 230 -12.91 -1.88 27.88
CA LYS A 230 -12.93 -2.39 29.25
C LYS A 230 -13.54 -3.78 29.32
N HIS A 231 -13.15 -4.52 30.34
CA HIS A 231 -13.86 -5.74 30.72
C HIS A 231 -15.21 -5.38 31.37
N HIS A 232 -16.28 -5.97 30.85
CA HIS A 232 -17.59 -5.93 31.49
C HIS A 232 -17.92 -7.25 32.17
N ARG A 233 -18.93 -7.19 33.04
CA ARG A 233 -19.49 -8.36 33.71
C ARG A 233 -19.84 -9.44 32.69
N PHE A 234 -19.50 -10.70 33.00
CA PHE A 234 -19.72 -11.87 32.14
C PHE A 234 -19.03 -11.82 30.77
N GLY A 235 -18.01 -10.96 30.59
CA GLY A 235 -17.34 -10.81 29.29
C GLY A 235 -18.21 -10.14 28.23
N SER A 236 -19.25 -9.39 28.64
CA SER A 236 -20.07 -8.59 27.74
C SER A 236 -19.24 -7.55 26.99
N TYR A 237 -19.66 -7.23 25.76
CA TYR A 237 -19.12 -6.10 24.98
C TYR A 237 -19.83 -4.78 25.29
N ALA A 238 -21.00 -4.85 25.95
CA ALA A 238 -21.81 -3.71 26.30
C ALA A 238 -21.62 -3.36 27.78
N ALA A 239 -21.54 -2.05 28.05
CA ALA A 239 -21.54 -1.51 29.41
C ALA A 239 -22.87 -1.76 30.12
N ILE A 240 -22.82 -1.87 31.45
CA ILE A 240 -24.02 -1.92 32.28
C ILE A 240 -24.78 -0.60 32.09
N GLN A 241 -26.05 -0.71 31.73
CA GLN A 241 -26.96 0.43 31.62
C GLN A 241 -27.99 0.31 32.74
N GLU A 242 -28.05 1.34 33.58
CA GLU A 242 -29.07 1.45 34.63
C GLU A 242 -30.32 2.15 34.09
N ASN A 243 -31.49 1.83 34.64
CA ASN A 243 -32.77 2.48 34.30
C ASN A 243 -33.11 2.45 32.79
N THR A 244 -32.65 1.43 32.06
CA THR A 244 -32.95 1.28 30.64
C THR A 244 -34.28 0.58 30.42
N LEU A 245 -35.11 1.15 29.55
CA LEU A 245 -36.35 0.51 29.09
C LEU A 245 -36.02 -0.83 28.42
N ALA A 246 -36.48 -1.92 29.02
CA ALA A 246 -36.34 -3.26 28.47
C ALA A 246 -37.70 -3.79 28.04
N LYS A 247 -37.74 -4.52 26.92
CA LYS A 247 -38.91 -5.27 26.45
C LYS A 247 -38.50 -6.72 26.24
N TRP A 248 -39.31 -7.62 26.78
CA TRP A 248 -39.07 -9.07 26.71
C TRP A 248 -40.08 -9.67 25.74
N TYR A 249 -39.61 -10.56 24.87
CA TYR A 249 -40.46 -11.35 23.99
C TYR A 249 -40.34 -12.80 24.44
N VAL A 250 -41.45 -13.39 24.87
CA VAL A 250 -41.50 -14.80 25.23
C VAL A 250 -41.96 -15.56 23.99
N ASN A 251 -41.07 -16.39 23.42
CA ASN A 251 -41.47 -17.32 22.38
C ASN A 251 -42.20 -18.50 23.04
N ALA A 252 -43.53 -18.47 23.03
CA ALA A 252 -44.37 -19.57 23.46
C ALA A 252 -44.37 -20.67 22.38
N LYS A 253 -43.24 -21.38 22.21
CA LYS A 253 -43.28 -22.69 21.56
C LYS A 253 -43.95 -23.62 22.56
N GLY A 254 -45.18 -24.06 22.28
CA GLY A 254 -45.91 -25.00 23.12
C GLY A 254 -45.12 -26.30 23.24
N TYR A 255 -44.56 -26.53 24.42
CA TYR A 255 -44.03 -27.83 24.82
C TYR A 255 -45.18 -28.56 25.52
N PHE A 256 -46.05 -29.18 24.73
CA PHE A 256 -47.01 -30.20 25.18
C PHE A 256 -46.79 -31.44 24.32
#